data_AF-L0A2A6-F1
#
_entry.id   AF-L0A2A6-F1
#
_cell.length_a   1.000
_cell.length_b   1.000
_cell.length_c   1.000
_cell.angle_alpha   90.00
_cell.angle_beta   90.00
_cell.angle_gamma   90.00
#
_symmetry.space_group_name_H-M   'P 1'
#
loop_
_entity.id
_entity.type
_entity.pdbx_description
1 polymer ?
#
loop_
_entity_poly.entity_id
_entity_poly.type
_entity_poly.pdbx_seq_one_letter_code
_entity_poly.pdbx_strand_id
1 'polypeptide(L)'
;MSRLGDLLHARLAMAAKLNRTQGLALRNGLQIRVSAAPDTLTLWRNDGDFSGEKAEREGRVCARHLGWTDYTLDWEQGEVRRFLKVKRGEPLL
;
A
#
# COMPACT_ATOMS: atom_id res chain seq x y z
N MET A 1 -17.20 -5.38 -4.08
CA MET A 1 -15.76 -5.10 -3.90
C MET A 1 -15.27 -4.34 -5.13
N SER A 2 -14.32 -3.41 -4.97
CA SER A 2 -13.77 -2.68 -6.12
C SER A 2 -12.66 -3.51 -6.78
N ARG A 3 -12.44 -3.32 -8.08
CA ARG A 3 -11.35 -3.98 -8.82
C ARG A 3 -9.97 -3.76 -8.19
N LEU A 4 -9.75 -2.64 -7.52
CA LEU A 4 -8.51 -2.35 -6.81
C LEU A 4 -8.39 -3.19 -5.52
N GLY A 5 -9.48 -3.33 -4.76
CA GLY A 5 -9.50 -4.18 -3.56
C GLY A 5 -9.19 -5.64 -3.88
N ASP A 6 -9.82 -6.18 -4.93
CA ASP A 6 -9.58 -7.57 -5.36
C ASP A 6 -8.12 -7.80 -5.74
N LEU A 7 -7.51 -6.84 -6.45
CA LEU A 7 -6.10 -6.90 -6.82
C LEU A 7 -5.18 -6.83 -5.60
N LEU A 8 -5.44 -5.92 -4.66
CA LEU A 8 -4.63 -5.78 -3.45
C LEU A 8 -4.73 -7.02 -2.55
N HIS A 9 -5.94 -7.56 -2.34
CA HIS A 9 -6.14 -8.81 -1.61
C HIS A 9 -5.42 -9.98 -2.28
N ALA A 10 -5.51 -10.12 -3.60
CA ALA A 10 -4.81 -11.17 -4.33
C ALA A 10 -3.27 -11.05 -4.17
N ARG A 11 -2.74 -9.81 -4.14
CA ARG A 11 -1.30 -9.57 -3.94
C ARG A 11 -0.85 -9.84 -2.52
N LEU A 12 -1.65 -9.51 -1.51
CA LEU A 12 -1.41 -9.90 -0.11
C LEU A 12 -1.40 -11.42 0.03
N ALA A 13 -2.42 -12.10 -0.48
CA ALA A 13 -2.49 -13.56 -0.42
C ALA A 13 -1.30 -14.23 -1.12
N MET A 14 -0.86 -13.67 -2.27
CA MET A 14 0.31 -14.16 -2.98
C MET A 14 1.62 -13.84 -2.24
N ALA A 15 1.72 -12.68 -1.59
CA ALA A 15 2.88 -12.32 -0.78
C ALA A 15 3.03 -13.26 0.43
N ALA A 16 1.92 -13.59 1.09
CA ALA A 16 1.86 -14.56 2.18
C ALA A 16 2.27 -15.97 1.69
N LYS A 17 1.65 -16.44 0.60
CA LYS A 17 1.90 -17.76 0.03
C LYS A 17 3.37 -17.96 -0.38
N LEU A 18 3.99 -16.92 -0.93
CA LEU A 18 5.36 -16.99 -1.47
C LEU A 18 6.41 -16.48 -0.47
N ASN A 19 6.00 -16.06 0.73
CA ASN A 19 6.85 -15.41 1.73
C ASN A 19 7.76 -14.33 1.14
N ARG A 20 7.23 -13.50 0.23
CA ARG A 20 7.99 -12.47 -0.47
C ARG A 20 7.11 -11.30 -0.87
N THR A 21 7.67 -10.09 -0.85
CA THR A 21 6.92 -8.89 -1.26
C THR A 21 6.44 -8.98 -2.71
N GLN A 22 5.28 -8.40 -3.01
CA GLN A 22 4.68 -8.39 -4.35
C GLN A 22 4.53 -6.95 -4.85
N GLY A 23 4.92 -6.71 -6.12
CA GLY A 23 4.70 -5.43 -6.78
C GLY A 23 3.36 -5.37 -7.52
N LEU A 24 2.77 -4.19 -7.58
CA LEU A 24 1.56 -3.87 -8.34
C LEU A 24 1.71 -2.46 -8.93
N ALA A 25 1.67 -2.37 -10.26
CA ALA A 25 1.63 -1.12 -10.99
C ALA A 25 0.18 -0.82 -11.40
N LEU A 26 -0.34 0.33 -11.00
CA LEU A 26 -1.66 0.80 -11.41
C LEU A 26 -1.55 1.69 -12.64
N ARG A 27 -2.63 1.71 -13.46
CA ARG A 27 -2.68 2.47 -14.72
C ARG A 27 -2.53 3.99 -14.54
N ASN A 28 -2.79 4.50 -13.35
CA ASN A 28 -2.65 5.92 -13.01
C ASN A 28 -1.22 6.31 -12.57
N GLY A 29 -0.24 5.42 -12.73
CA GLY A 29 1.16 5.63 -12.38
C GLY A 29 1.54 5.29 -10.94
N LEU A 30 0.56 4.96 -10.08
CA LEU A 30 0.82 4.54 -8.70
C LEU A 30 1.44 3.15 -8.66
N GLN A 31 2.58 3.04 -7.99
CA GLN A 31 3.28 1.80 -7.72
C GLN A 31 3.03 1.39 -6.27
N ILE A 32 2.76 0.10 -6.06
CA ILE A 32 2.47 -0.45 -4.75
C ILE A 32 3.32 -1.71 -4.57
N ARG A 33 4.06 -1.78 -3.46
CA ARG A 33 4.68 -3.01 -2.98
C ARG A 33 3.93 -3.49 -1.74
N VAL A 34 3.61 -4.77 -1.72
CA VAL A 34 2.78 -5.40 -0.71
C VAL A 34 3.62 -6.40 0.06
N SER A 35 3.57 -6.32 1.40
CA SER A 35 4.04 -7.34 2.33
C SER A 35 2.83 -7.86 3.09
N ALA A 36 2.72 -9.17 3.28
CA ALA A 36 1.61 -9.78 4.02
C ALA A 36 1.97 -10.12 5.48
N ALA A 37 3.25 -10.12 5.82
CA ALA A 37 3.73 -10.32 7.18
C ALA A 37 4.91 -9.35 7.44
N PRO A 38 4.67 -8.19 8.08
CA PRO A 38 3.36 -7.65 8.49
C PRO A 38 2.51 -7.19 7.29
N ASP A 39 1.19 -7.10 7.49
CA ASP A 39 0.23 -6.51 6.53
C ASP A 39 0.62 -5.03 6.25
N THR A 40 1.39 -4.81 5.17
CA THR A 40 1.97 -3.51 4.85
C THR A 40 1.94 -3.23 3.36
N LEU A 41 1.54 -2.01 2.99
CA LEU A 41 1.68 -1.47 1.65
C LEU A 41 2.77 -0.40 1.64
N THR A 42 3.62 -0.39 0.63
CA THR A 42 4.55 0.70 0.32
C THR A 42 4.13 1.32 -1.01
N LEU A 43 3.78 2.60 -1.03
CA LEU A 43 3.29 3.30 -2.20
C LEU A 43 4.31 4.33 -2.66
N TRP A 44 4.48 4.47 -3.97
CA TRP A 44 5.24 5.55 -4.59
C TRP A 44 4.76 5.80 -6.02
N ARG A 45 5.17 6.91 -6.62
CA ARG A 45 5.00 7.15 -8.06
C ARG A 45 6.37 7.17 -8.74
N ASN A 46 6.41 6.67 -9.97
CA ASN A 46 7.60 6.84 -10.81
C ASN A 46 7.66 8.27 -11.37
N ASP A 47 6.50 8.86 -11.66
CA ASP A 47 6.37 10.17 -12.28
C ASP A 47 5.29 11.02 -11.59
N GLY A 48 5.52 12.34 -11.57
CA GLY A 48 4.63 13.33 -10.98
C GLY A 48 4.78 13.49 -9.47
N ASP A 49 4.09 14.49 -8.93
CA ASP A 49 4.15 14.79 -7.49
C ASP A 49 3.46 13.70 -6.65
N PHE A 50 4.25 13.17 -5.71
CA PHE A 50 3.87 12.19 -4.68
C PHE A 50 4.34 12.70 -3.32
N SER A 51 3.61 13.67 -2.78
CA SER A 51 3.90 14.30 -1.50
C SER A 51 2.61 14.71 -0.77
N GLY A 52 2.73 14.89 0.55
CA GLY A 52 1.68 15.44 1.41
C GLY A 52 0.33 14.74 1.29
N GLU A 53 -0.74 15.53 1.29
CA GLU A 53 -2.12 15.05 1.35
C GLU A 53 -2.48 14.11 0.20
N LYS A 54 -1.92 14.33 -1.01
CA LYS A 54 -2.25 13.54 -2.20
C LYS A 54 -1.81 12.08 -2.05
N ALA A 55 -0.58 11.87 -1.62
CA ALA A 55 -0.06 10.52 -1.39
C ALA A 55 -0.78 9.84 -0.23
N GLU A 56 -1.05 10.56 0.86
CA GLU A 56 -1.82 10.02 1.97
C GLU A 56 -3.23 9.61 1.55
N ARG A 57 -3.89 10.40 0.70
CA ARG A 57 -5.19 10.06 0.13
C ARG A 57 -5.12 8.75 -0.65
N GLU A 58 -4.07 8.55 -1.45
CA GLU A 58 -3.85 7.28 -2.16
C GLU A 58 -3.65 6.11 -1.18
N GLY A 59 -2.90 6.32 -0.09
CA GLY A 59 -2.74 5.35 1.00
C GLY A 59 -4.07 4.98 1.67
N ARG A 60 -4.87 5.98 2.06
CA ARG A 60 -6.20 5.81 2.66
C ARG A 60 -7.18 5.07 1.73
N VAL A 61 -7.13 5.36 0.43
CA VAL A 61 -7.94 4.66 -0.59
C VAL A 61 -7.56 3.18 -0.66
N CYS A 62 -6.27 2.86 -0.63
CA CYS A 62 -5.81 1.47 -0.61
C CYS A 62 -6.23 0.73 0.67
N ALA A 63 -6.04 1.35 1.84
CA ALA A 63 -6.48 0.79 3.12
C ALA A 63 -7.99 0.53 3.13
N ARG A 64 -8.79 1.50 2.67
CA ARG A 64 -10.25 1.36 2.56
C ARG A 64 -10.66 0.19 1.65
N HIS A 65 -9.97 0.00 0.53
CA HIS A 65 -10.26 -1.11 -0.38
C HIS A 65 -9.88 -2.48 0.17
N LEU A 66 -8.94 -2.53 1.11
CA LEU A 66 -8.57 -3.73 1.88
C LEU A 66 -9.43 -3.95 3.13
N GLY A 67 -10.37 -3.03 3.41
CA GLY A 67 -11.18 -3.08 4.63
C GLY A 67 -10.38 -2.81 5.91
N TRP A 68 -9.23 -2.16 5.82
CA TRP A 68 -8.44 -1.78 7.00
C TRP A 68 -9.09 -0.57 7.66
N THR A 69 -9.65 -0.79 8.86
CA THR A 69 -10.29 0.25 9.68
C THR A 69 -9.30 0.92 10.61
N ASP A 70 -8.31 0.18 11.09
CA ASP A 70 -7.18 0.68 11.86
C ASP A 70 -5.89 0.51 11.04
N TYR A 71 -5.17 1.61 10.83
CA TYR A 71 -3.93 1.64 10.07
C TYR A 71 -3.12 2.91 10.35
N THR A 72 -1.81 2.82 10.22
CA THR A 72 -0.91 3.98 10.25
C THR A 72 -0.41 4.35 8.86
N LEU A 73 -0.08 5.63 8.70
CA LEU A 73 0.55 6.18 7.51
C LEU A 73 1.92 6.73 7.91
N ASP A 74 2.98 6.08 7.45
CA ASP A 74 4.35 6.46 7.75
C ASP A 74 5.05 6.93 6.47
N TRP A 75 5.55 8.15 6.49
CA TRP A 75 6.41 8.65 5.41
C TRP A 75 7.83 8.12 5.59
N GLU A 76 8.41 7.63 4.51
CA GLU A 76 9.81 7.26 4.48
C GLU A 76 10.47 7.81 3.22
N GLN A 77 11.63 8.42 3.42
CA GLN A 77 12.44 8.99 2.37
C GLN A 77 13.65 8.08 2.17
N GLY A 78 13.68 7.39 1.03
CA GLY A 78 14.91 6.74 0.56
C GLY A 78 15.80 7.74 -0.16
N GLU A 79 17.03 7.33 -0.46
CA GLU A 79 18.04 8.17 -1.13
C GLU A 79 17.53 8.80 -2.44
N VAL A 80 16.68 8.09 -3.18
CA VAL A 80 16.22 8.50 -4.52
C VAL A 80 14.73 8.82 -4.57
N ARG A 81 13.93 8.32 -3.62
CA ARG A 81 12.46 8.38 -3.71
C ARG A 81 11.79 8.49 -2.34
N ARG A 82 10.66 9.20 -2.33
CA ARG A 82 9.72 9.22 -1.20
C ARG A 82 8.71 8.11 -1.39
N PHE A 83 8.38 7.44 -0.30
CA PHE A 83 7.36 6.42 -0.27
C PHE A 83 6.50 6.56 0.98
N LEU A 84 5.25 6.15 0.83
CA LEU A 84 4.28 6.13 1.91
C LEU A 84 4.05 4.67 2.31
N LYS A 85 4.32 4.34 3.56
CA LYS A 85 4.00 3.05 4.14
C LYS A 85 2.62 3.13 4.79
N VAL A 86 1.75 2.19 4.42
CA VAL A 86 0.46 1.96 5.06
C VAL A 86 0.57 0.64 5.80
N LYS A 87 0.46 0.67 7.12
CA LYS A 87 0.54 -0.54 7.94
C LYS A 87 -0.81 -0.79 8.57
N ARG A 88 -1.34 -1.99 8.43
CA ARG A 88 -2.57 -2.37 9.14
C ARG A 88 -2.28 -2.34 10.65
N GLY A 89 -3.14 -1.66 11.40
CA GLY A 89 -3.11 -1.72 12.86
C GLY A 89 -3.51 -3.12 13.34
N GLU A 90 -2.96 -3.55 14.46
CA GLU A 90 -3.47 -4.74 15.12
C GLU A 90 -4.89 -4.42 15.61
N PRO A 91 -5.89 -5.28 15.34
CA PRO A 91 -7.19 -5.09 15.97
C PRO A 91 -6.98 -5.08 17.49
N LEU A 92 -7.28 -3.96 18.14
CA LEU A 92 -7.35 -3.88 19.59
C LEU A 92 -8.42 -4.90 20.04
N LEU A 93 -7.96 -6.05 20.53
CA LEU A 93 -8.79 -7.12 21.10
C LEU A 93 -9.43 -6.68 22.41
#